data_AF-A0A6H2H842-F1
#
_entry.id   AF-A0A6H2H842-F1
#
_cell.length_a   1.000
_cell.length_b   1.000
_cell.length_c   1.000
_cell.angle_alpha   90.00
_cell.angle_beta   90.00
_cell.angle_gamma   90.00
#
_symmetry.space_group_name_H-M   'P 1'
#
loop_
_entity.id
_entity.type
_entity.pdbx_description
1 polymer ?
#
loop_
_entity_poly.entity_id
_entity_poly.type
_entity_poly.pdbx_seq_one_letter_code
_entity_poly.pdbx_strand_id
1 'polypeptide(L)'
;MSDIRALIANRRLEVSDGAYHERAVTAPAPLEEWLRAWAACLSVTGRGNKRSKAFLKHSNSLEANLRSSDDLTLRQGLKAVAKQMQQQGFCDALLAQAFAIVREASRRVLGMRHHDVQLLAAYVLLQGKIAEMATGEGKTLAATLAVCTAAACGAAVHVVTVNDYLAQRDAEKIPYFSNIFPSLLGWLNKICRSKSGARNTLATLFMCRIKS
;
A
#
# COMPACT_ATOMS: atom_id res chain seq x y z
N MET A 1 33.54 -15.62 13.44
CA MET A 1 32.59 -14.71 12.77
C MET A 1 32.44 -15.18 11.34
N SER A 2 31.30 -15.78 10.98
CA SER A 2 31.07 -16.27 9.62
C SER A 2 31.07 -15.10 8.65
N ASP A 3 31.84 -15.22 7.58
CA ASP A 3 31.98 -14.16 6.58
C ASP A 3 30.69 -14.09 5.74
N ILE A 4 29.76 -13.22 6.17
CA ILE A 4 28.44 -13.04 5.55
C ILE A 4 28.60 -12.63 4.07
N ARG A 5 29.69 -11.95 3.70
CA ARG A 5 29.99 -11.60 2.30
C ARG A 5 30.19 -12.84 1.43
N ALA A 6 30.81 -13.90 1.95
CA ALA A 6 30.98 -15.17 1.24
C ALA A 6 29.64 -15.90 1.03
N LEU A 7 28.71 -15.81 2.00
CA LEU A 7 27.35 -16.34 1.87
C LEU A 7 26.49 -15.56 0.85
N ILE A 8 26.76 -14.26 0.68
CA ILE A 8 26.00 -13.37 -0.20
C ILE A 8 26.61 -13.28 -1.61
N ALA A 9 27.89 -13.61 -1.79
CA ALA A 9 28.61 -13.56 -3.07
C ALA A 9 27.87 -14.30 -4.21
N ASN A 10 27.25 -15.44 -3.91
CA ASN A 10 26.47 -16.21 -4.89
C ASN A 10 25.04 -15.68 -5.15
N ARG A 11 24.60 -14.61 -4.47
CA ARG A 11 23.21 -14.11 -4.52
C ARG A 11 23.00 -12.81 -5.30
N ARG A 12 24.01 -12.28 -6.02
CA ARG A 12 23.92 -10.99 -6.77
C ARG A 12 23.27 -9.86 -5.95
N LEU A 13 23.65 -9.77 -4.67
CA LEU A 13 23.21 -8.71 -3.77
C LEU A 13 24.42 -7.85 -3.46
N GLU A 14 24.40 -6.59 -3.92
CA GLU A 14 25.38 -5.59 -3.51
C GLU A 14 25.03 -5.11 -2.10
N VAL A 15 26.00 -5.21 -1.20
CA VAL A 15 25.89 -4.86 0.22
C VAL A 15 26.73 -3.60 0.44
N SER A 16 26.20 -2.62 1.15
CA SER A 16 26.93 -1.39 1.48
C SER A 16 28.05 -1.67 2.50
N ASP A 17 29.06 -0.81 2.51
CA ASP A 17 30.15 -0.84 3.49
C ASP A 17 29.80 -0.16 4.83
N GLY A 18 28.50 0.02 5.12
CA GLY A 18 28.03 0.57 6.39
C GLY A 18 28.32 -0.34 7.59
N ALA A 19 28.17 0.22 8.80
CA ALA A 19 28.30 -0.55 10.06
C ALA A 19 27.33 -1.74 10.14
N TYR A 20 26.26 -1.70 9.35
CA TYR A 20 25.34 -2.80 9.11
C TYR A 20 25.40 -3.21 7.63
N HIS A 21 25.24 -4.51 7.36
CA HIS A 21 25.10 -5.06 6.02
C HIS A 21 23.73 -4.73 5.42
N GLU A 22 23.53 -3.48 5.06
CA GLU A 22 22.36 -3.02 4.31
C GLU A 22 22.60 -3.17 2.80
N ARG A 23 21.52 -3.27 2.05
CA ARG A 23 21.59 -3.38 0.58
C ARG A 23 22.10 -2.06 0.03
N ALA A 24 23.01 -2.09 -0.95
CA ALA A 24 23.47 -0.89 -1.62
C ALA A 24 22.26 -0.13 -2.20
N VAL A 25 22.11 1.14 -1.80
CA VAL A 25 21.01 2.00 -2.25
C VAL A 25 21.29 2.41 -3.68
N THR A 26 20.56 1.83 -4.64
CA THR A 26 20.56 2.33 -6.02
C THR A 26 19.81 3.66 -6.11
N ALA A 27 20.29 4.56 -6.98
CA ALA A 27 19.60 5.82 -7.25
C ALA A 27 18.14 5.54 -7.67
N PRO A 28 17.16 6.27 -7.09
CA PRO A 28 15.74 6.03 -7.38
C PRO A 28 15.45 6.28 -8.87
N ALA A 29 14.50 5.54 -9.44
CA ALA A 29 14.05 5.82 -10.80
C ALA A 29 13.39 7.21 -10.86
N PRO A 30 13.30 7.87 -12.03
CA PRO A 30 12.69 9.20 -12.15
C PRO A 30 11.26 9.28 -11.58
N LEU A 31 10.47 8.20 -11.70
CA LEU A 31 9.14 8.11 -11.09
C LEU A 31 9.19 8.04 -9.55
N GLU A 32 10.18 7.36 -8.98
CA GLU A 32 10.38 7.30 -7.53
C GLU A 32 10.89 8.62 -6.98
N GLU A 33 11.79 9.29 -7.70
CA GLU A 33 12.28 10.60 -7.33
C GLU A 33 11.16 11.64 -7.42
N TRP A 34 10.30 11.52 -8.44
CA TRP A 34 9.06 12.29 -8.55
C TRP A 34 8.07 11.99 -7.41
N LEU A 35 7.82 10.72 -7.08
CA LEU A 35 6.95 10.33 -5.97
C LEU A 35 7.50 10.78 -4.61
N ARG A 36 8.82 10.75 -4.41
CA ARG A 36 9.50 11.21 -3.18
C ARG A 36 9.48 12.72 -3.06
N ALA A 37 9.82 13.45 -4.13
CA ALA A 37 9.74 14.90 -4.17
C ALA A 37 8.29 15.37 -3.95
N TRP A 38 7.33 14.67 -4.54
CA TRP A 38 5.91 14.91 -4.35
C TRP A 38 5.43 14.59 -2.92
N ALA A 39 5.84 13.46 -2.35
CA ALA A 39 5.56 13.11 -0.95
C ALA A 39 6.22 14.08 0.04
N ALA A 40 7.38 14.64 -0.29
CA ALA A 40 8.05 15.69 0.48
C ALA A 40 7.26 17.00 0.45
N CYS A 41 6.65 17.36 -0.69
CA CYS A 41 5.71 18.48 -0.78
C CYS A 41 4.40 18.26 0.01
N LEU A 42 4.10 17.03 0.45
CA LEU A 42 2.98 16.70 1.35
C LEU A 42 3.33 16.84 2.84
N SER A 43 4.37 17.61 3.19
CA SER A 43 4.63 18.09 4.54
C SER A 43 3.47 18.99 5.02
N VAL A 44 2.37 18.35 5.44
CA VAL A 44 1.24 18.99 6.12
C VAL A 44 1.74 19.44 7.49
N THR A 45 2.24 20.66 7.55
CA THR A 45 2.34 21.42 8.80
C THR A 45 0.91 21.81 9.22
N GLY A 46 0.42 21.19 10.30
CA GLY A 46 -0.53 21.85 11.22
C GLY A 46 -2.01 22.00 10.86
N ARG A 47 -2.57 21.31 9.84
CA ARG A 47 -4.04 21.34 9.55
C ARG A 47 -4.71 19.96 9.48
N GLY A 48 -4.20 18.99 10.24
CA GLY A 48 -4.57 17.56 10.09
C GLY A 48 -6.06 17.24 10.29
N ASN A 49 -6.80 17.95 11.16
CA ASN A 49 -8.14 17.51 11.55
C ASN A 49 -9.23 17.86 10.51
N LYS A 50 -9.26 19.10 9.98
CA LYS A 50 -10.31 19.53 9.03
C LYS A 50 -10.22 18.82 7.68
N ARG A 51 -9.01 18.69 7.13
CA ARG A 51 -8.76 17.99 5.85
C ARG A 51 -9.13 16.51 5.94
N SER A 52 -8.69 15.83 7.00
CA SER A 52 -9.01 14.42 7.25
C SER A 52 -10.51 14.19 7.44
N LYS A 53 -11.21 15.08 8.16
CA LYS A 53 -12.67 15.03 8.30
C LYS A 53 -13.39 15.20 6.96
N ALA A 54 -12.95 16.15 6.13
CA ALA A 54 -13.51 16.36 4.80
C ALA A 54 -13.30 15.13 3.90
N PHE A 55 -12.09 14.55 3.94
CA PHE A 55 -11.75 13.31 3.24
C PHE A 55 -12.66 12.15 3.67
N LEU A 56 -12.80 11.90 4.98
CA LEU A 56 -13.67 10.85 5.50
C LEU A 56 -15.13 11.05 5.09
N LYS A 57 -15.64 12.28 5.21
CA LYS A 57 -17.01 12.60 4.79
C LYS A 57 -17.22 12.29 3.32
N HIS A 58 -16.25 12.66 2.47
CA HIS A 58 -16.33 12.40 1.04
C HIS A 58 -16.28 10.91 0.73
N SER A 59 -15.33 10.16 1.32
CA SER A 59 -15.23 8.71 1.12
C SER A 59 -16.50 7.97 1.59
N ASN A 60 -17.05 8.35 2.75
CA ASN A 60 -18.30 7.78 3.27
C ASN A 60 -19.50 8.06 2.35
N SER A 61 -19.59 9.25 1.75
CA SER A 61 -20.66 9.56 0.78
C SER A 61 -20.56 8.73 -0.50
N LEU A 62 -19.34 8.47 -0.98
CA LEU A 62 -19.11 7.65 -2.18
C LEU A 62 -19.43 6.18 -1.93
N GLU A 63 -19.11 5.65 -0.74
CA GLU A 63 -19.44 4.27 -0.34
C GLU A 63 -20.94 3.98 -0.49
N ALA A 64 -21.79 4.92 -0.06
CA ALA A 64 -23.25 4.74 -0.11
C ALA A 64 -23.75 4.45 -1.54
N ASN A 65 -23.16 5.12 -2.53
CA ASN A 65 -23.52 4.96 -3.95
C ASN A 65 -22.99 3.64 -4.55
N LEU A 66 -21.92 3.08 -3.99
CA LEU A 66 -21.28 1.87 -4.51
C LEU A 66 -21.91 0.57 -3.99
N ARG A 67 -22.74 0.63 -2.95
CA ARG A 67 -23.40 -0.56 -2.37
C ARG A 67 -24.31 -1.29 -3.37
N SER A 68 -24.96 -0.56 -4.27
CA SER A 68 -25.83 -1.09 -5.31
C SER A 68 -25.11 -1.42 -6.62
N SER A 69 -23.80 -1.11 -6.73
CA SER A 69 -23.02 -1.37 -7.94
C SER A 69 -22.66 -2.85 -8.08
N ASP A 70 -22.48 -3.34 -9.30
CA ASP A 70 -21.97 -4.69 -9.54
C ASP A 70 -20.43 -4.74 -9.49
N ASP A 71 -19.88 -5.95 -9.42
CA ASP A 71 -18.42 -6.15 -9.32
C ASP A 71 -17.67 -5.64 -10.55
N LEU A 72 -18.31 -5.65 -11.72
CA LEU A 72 -17.74 -5.14 -12.96
C LEU A 72 -17.60 -3.62 -12.89
N THR A 73 -18.62 -2.90 -12.43
CA THR A 73 -18.55 -1.45 -12.22
C THR A 73 -17.47 -1.07 -11.21
N LEU A 74 -17.33 -1.82 -10.10
CA LEU A 74 -16.26 -1.58 -9.13
C LEU A 74 -14.86 -1.72 -9.76
N ARG A 75 -14.65 -2.74 -10.59
CA ARG A 75 -13.40 -2.96 -11.35
C ARG A 75 -13.08 -1.81 -12.28
N GLN A 76 -14.05 -1.43 -13.10
CA GLN A 76 -13.88 -0.36 -14.07
C GLN A 76 -13.63 0.98 -13.38
N GLY A 77 -14.37 1.26 -12.30
CA GLY A 77 -14.18 2.44 -11.46
C GLY A 77 -12.78 2.51 -10.88
N LEU A 78 -12.28 1.42 -10.27
CA LEU A 78 -10.94 1.42 -9.70
C LEU A 78 -9.86 1.63 -10.77
N LYS A 79 -10.02 1.00 -11.94
CA LYS A 79 -9.10 1.16 -13.07
C LYS A 79 -9.08 2.59 -13.60
N ALA A 80 -10.25 3.24 -13.70
CA ALA A 80 -10.37 4.62 -14.13
C ALA A 80 -9.70 5.58 -13.13
N VAL A 81 -10.00 5.42 -11.84
CA VAL A 81 -9.39 6.23 -10.77
C VAL A 81 -7.88 6.03 -10.72
N ALA A 82 -7.39 4.79 -10.84
CA ALA A 82 -5.96 4.50 -10.87
C ALA A 82 -5.25 5.19 -12.06
N LYS A 83 -5.85 5.20 -13.25
CA LYS A 83 -5.30 5.92 -14.41
C LYS A 83 -5.21 7.42 -14.16
N GLN A 84 -6.20 8.01 -13.48
CA GLN A 84 -6.17 9.42 -13.10
C GLN A 84 -5.10 9.69 -12.03
N MET A 85 -4.96 8.80 -11.04
CA MET A 85 -3.91 8.91 -10.01
C MET A 85 -2.50 8.83 -10.60
N GLN A 86 -2.28 8.02 -11.64
CA GLN A 86 -1.00 7.98 -12.33
C GLN A 86 -0.61 9.32 -12.97
N GLN A 87 -1.59 10.12 -13.37
CA GLN A 87 -1.38 11.42 -14.02
C GLN A 87 -1.34 12.58 -13.01
N GLN A 88 -2.19 12.54 -11.99
CA GLN A 88 -2.43 13.65 -11.06
C GLN A 88 -1.84 13.43 -9.66
N GLY A 89 -1.30 12.23 -9.40
CA GLY A 89 -0.87 11.79 -8.07
C GLY A 89 -2.04 11.39 -7.16
N PHE A 90 -1.71 11.09 -5.90
CA PHE A 90 -2.70 10.68 -4.89
C PHE A 90 -3.39 11.88 -4.24
N CYS A 91 -4.21 12.60 -5.00
CA CYS A 91 -5.01 13.69 -4.45
C CYS A 91 -6.18 13.15 -3.60
N ASP A 92 -6.65 13.93 -2.62
CA ASP A 92 -7.66 13.49 -1.64
C ASP A 92 -8.96 13.02 -2.30
N ALA A 93 -9.38 13.65 -3.39
CA ALA A 93 -10.61 13.29 -4.12
C ALA A 93 -10.49 11.91 -4.78
N LEU A 94 -9.39 11.65 -5.47
CA LEU A 94 -9.14 10.34 -6.10
C LEU A 94 -8.95 9.26 -5.02
N LEU A 95 -8.20 9.57 -3.96
CA LEU A 95 -8.02 8.65 -2.83
C LEU A 95 -9.37 8.28 -2.20
N ALA A 96 -10.27 9.24 -2.00
CA ALA A 96 -11.59 8.97 -1.43
C ALA A 96 -12.41 8.01 -2.30
N GLN A 97 -12.34 8.15 -3.62
CA GLN A 97 -12.99 7.25 -4.58
C GLN A 97 -12.38 5.84 -4.56
N ALA A 98 -11.05 5.73 -4.65
CA ALA A 98 -10.37 4.44 -4.56
C ALA A 98 -10.67 3.74 -3.22
N PHE A 99 -10.68 4.49 -2.12
CA PHE A 99 -10.95 3.98 -0.78
C PHE A 99 -12.37 3.46 -0.65
N ALA A 100 -13.36 4.18 -1.20
CA ALA A 100 -14.74 3.75 -1.21
C ALA A 100 -14.91 2.43 -2.00
N ILE A 101 -14.25 2.30 -3.15
CA ILE A 101 -14.28 1.09 -3.98
C ILE A 101 -13.62 -0.10 -3.27
N VAL A 102 -12.41 0.09 -2.72
CA VAL A 102 -11.68 -0.97 -2.01
C VAL A 102 -12.40 -1.39 -0.73
N ARG A 103 -13.02 -0.45 -0.02
CA ARG A 103 -13.84 -0.74 1.18
C ARG A 103 -15.08 -1.57 0.83
N GLU A 104 -15.76 -1.23 -0.25
CA GLU A 104 -16.92 -2.01 -0.73
C GLU A 104 -16.50 -3.41 -1.20
N ALA A 105 -15.37 -3.51 -1.90
CA ALA A 105 -14.79 -4.81 -2.27
C ALA A 105 -14.45 -5.65 -1.02
N SER A 106 -13.87 -5.03 0.02
CA SER A 106 -13.56 -5.70 1.30
C SER A 106 -14.81 -6.22 1.98
N ARG A 107 -15.90 -5.44 1.96
CA ARG A 107 -17.19 -5.86 2.50
C ARG A 107 -17.74 -7.11 1.80
N ARG A 108 -17.66 -7.17 0.46
CA ARG A 108 -18.15 -8.30 -0.34
C ARG A 108 -17.33 -9.56 -0.15
N VAL A 109 -16.01 -9.40 -0.08
CA VAL A 109 -15.06 -10.50 -0.13
C VAL A 109 -14.74 -11.04 1.25
N LEU A 110 -14.44 -10.15 2.20
CA LEU A 110 -13.99 -10.51 3.55
C LEU A 110 -15.12 -10.43 4.57
N GLY A 111 -16.28 -9.89 4.20
CA GLY A 111 -17.34 -9.53 5.16
C GLY A 111 -16.94 -8.38 6.10
N MET A 112 -15.80 -7.73 5.86
CA MET A 112 -15.25 -6.70 6.74
C MET A 112 -15.30 -5.34 6.05
N ARG A 113 -16.01 -4.39 6.68
CA ARG A 113 -16.01 -2.99 6.29
C ARG A 113 -14.92 -2.24 7.05
N HIS A 114 -14.04 -1.53 6.35
CA HIS A 114 -13.04 -0.71 7.02
C HIS A 114 -13.69 0.33 7.94
N HIS A 115 -13.07 0.67 9.06
CA HIS A 115 -13.48 1.78 9.93
C HIS A 115 -12.80 3.09 9.54
N ASP A 116 -13.33 4.22 9.98
CA ASP A 116 -12.82 5.54 9.59
C ASP A 116 -11.36 5.75 10.05
N VAL A 117 -11.00 5.21 11.22
CA VAL A 117 -9.61 5.19 11.70
C VAL A 117 -8.67 4.39 10.79
N GLN A 118 -9.16 3.33 10.15
CA GLN A 118 -8.39 2.52 9.21
C GLN A 118 -8.21 3.23 7.87
N LEU A 119 -9.23 3.96 7.41
CA LEU A 119 -9.11 4.85 6.24
C LEU A 119 -8.06 5.93 6.50
N LEU A 120 -8.08 6.57 7.67
CA LEU A 120 -7.06 7.57 8.02
C LEU A 120 -5.66 6.97 8.09
N ALA A 121 -5.52 5.78 8.67
CA ALA A 121 -4.24 5.10 8.70
C ALA A 121 -3.71 4.80 7.29
N ALA A 122 -4.55 4.26 6.40
CA ALA A 122 -4.18 4.02 5.00
C ALA A 122 -3.83 5.31 4.24
N TYR A 123 -4.57 6.40 4.50
CA TYR A 123 -4.33 7.72 3.94
C TYR A 123 -2.95 8.26 4.37
N VAL A 124 -2.61 8.14 5.65
CA VAL A 124 -1.29 8.53 6.21
C VAL A 124 -0.17 7.68 5.60
N LEU A 125 -0.39 6.37 5.46
CA LEU A 125 0.57 5.45 4.85
C LEU A 125 0.87 5.84 3.40
N LEU A 126 -0.14 6.17 2.58
CA LEU A 126 0.05 6.59 1.19
C LEU A 126 0.75 7.94 1.04
N GLN A 127 0.81 8.75 2.11
CA GLN A 127 1.63 9.97 2.16
C GLN A 127 3.09 9.71 2.55
N GLY A 128 3.51 8.44 2.70
CA GLY A 128 4.85 8.09 3.15
C GLY A 128 5.11 8.36 4.63
N LYS A 129 4.04 8.49 5.44
CA LYS A 129 4.14 8.74 6.89
C LYS A 129 3.85 7.47 7.69
N ILE A 130 4.27 7.46 8.94
CA ILE A 130 4.00 6.37 9.87
C ILE A 130 2.60 6.55 10.45
N ALA A 131 1.72 5.57 10.22
CA ALA A 131 0.43 5.49 10.89
C ALA A 131 0.57 4.75 12.22
N GLU A 132 0.40 5.46 13.34
CA GLU A 132 0.27 4.86 14.66
C GLU A 132 -1.21 4.52 14.92
N MET A 133 -1.46 3.28 15.31
CA MET A 133 -2.80 2.77 15.68
C MET A 133 -2.65 1.92 16.94
N ALA A 134 -3.66 1.90 17.80
CA ALA A 134 -3.66 0.99 18.94
C ALA A 134 -3.78 -0.48 18.49
N THR A 135 -3.39 -1.40 19.36
CA THR A 135 -3.60 -2.84 19.14
C THR A 135 -5.11 -3.13 19.11
N GLY A 136 -5.56 -3.97 18.18
CA GLY A 136 -6.99 -4.28 18.00
C GLY A 136 -7.72 -3.41 16.98
N GLU A 137 -7.16 -2.26 16.57
CA GLU A 137 -7.77 -1.34 15.59
C GLU A 137 -7.79 -1.86 14.13
N GLY A 138 -7.24 -3.06 13.88
CA GLY A 138 -7.22 -3.67 12.55
C GLY A 138 -6.18 -3.09 11.60
N LYS A 139 -4.93 -2.90 12.07
CA LYS A 139 -3.77 -2.44 11.26
C LYS A 139 -3.60 -3.20 9.94
N THR A 140 -3.76 -4.53 9.98
CA THR A 140 -3.67 -5.36 8.76
C THR A 140 -4.73 -4.98 7.74
N LEU A 141 -5.99 -4.77 8.17
CA LEU A 141 -7.08 -4.38 7.29
C LEU A 141 -6.87 -2.95 6.75
N ALA A 142 -6.33 -2.03 7.55
CA ALA A 142 -5.93 -0.70 7.06
C ALA A 142 -4.82 -0.79 6.01
N ALA A 143 -3.83 -1.67 6.21
CA ALA A 143 -2.73 -1.86 5.27
C ALA A 143 -3.21 -2.41 3.92
N THR A 144 -4.18 -3.33 3.88
CA THR A 144 -4.73 -3.82 2.61
C THR A 144 -5.29 -2.70 1.75
N LEU A 145 -5.90 -1.68 2.38
CA LEU A 145 -6.48 -0.55 1.67
C LEU A 145 -5.41 0.30 0.96
N ALA A 146 -4.31 0.61 1.66
CA ALA A 146 -3.16 1.31 1.08
C ALA A 146 -2.49 0.48 -0.02
N VAL A 147 -2.25 -0.81 0.24
CA VAL A 147 -1.61 -1.74 -0.69
C VAL A 147 -2.43 -1.88 -1.97
N CYS A 148 -3.73 -2.14 -1.87
CA CYS A 148 -4.61 -2.27 -3.04
C CYS A 148 -4.66 -0.99 -3.86
N THR A 149 -4.71 0.18 -3.22
CA THR A 149 -4.76 1.47 -3.92
C THR A 149 -3.45 1.75 -4.67
N ALA A 150 -2.31 1.56 -4.01
CA ALA A 150 -0.99 1.75 -4.65
C ALA A 150 -0.75 0.72 -5.78
N ALA A 151 -1.11 -0.55 -5.55
CA ALA A 151 -0.98 -1.60 -6.54
C ALA A 151 -1.91 -1.40 -7.75
N ALA A 152 -3.11 -0.84 -7.55
CA ALA A 152 -4.01 -0.47 -8.64
C ALA A 152 -3.38 0.58 -9.57
N CYS A 153 -2.54 1.47 -9.02
CA CYS A 153 -1.76 2.45 -9.78
C CYS A 153 -0.52 1.86 -10.47
N GLY A 154 -0.27 0.55 -10.33
CA GLY A 154 0.91 -0.13 -10.89
C GLY A 154 2.19 0.08 -10.08
N ALA A 155 2.10 0.56 -8.84
CA ALA A 155 3.25 0.56 -7.94
C ALA A 155 3.52 -0.86 -7.41
N ALA A 156 4.78 -1.28 -7.36
CA ALA A 156 5.12 -2.48 -6.62
C ALA A 156 5.16 -2.16 -5.12
N VAL A 157 4.50 -2.98 -4.32
CA VAL A 157 4.24 -2.73 -2.90
C VAL A 157 4.84 -3.83 -2.06
N HIS A 158 5.60 -3.46 -1.04
CA HIS A 158 6.24 -4.38 -0.11
C HIS A 158 5.64 -4.17 1.28
N VAL A 159 5.01 -5.22 1.81
CA VAL A 159 4.52 -5.25 3.19
C VAL A 159 5.58 -5.97 4.03
N VAL A 160 6.15 -5.27 5.01
CA VAL A 160 7.20 -5.83 5.88
C VAL A 160 6.65 -6.02 7.28
N THR A 161 6.82 -7.23 7.81
CA THR A 161 6.43 -7.62 9.16
C THR A 161 7.64 -8.16 9.91
N VAL A 162 7.55 -8.20 11.24
CA VAL A 162 8.67 -8.60 12.12
C VAL A 162 8.98 -10.10 12.08
N ASN A 163 8.06 -10.93 11.58
CA ASN A 163 8.27 -12.37 11.46
C ASN A 163 7.50 -12.98 10.28
N ASP A 164 7.92 -14.19 9.90
CA ASP A 164 7.40 -14.95 8.76
C ASP A 164 5.95 -15.42 8.96
N TYR A 165 5.57 -15.77 10.19
CA TYR A 165 4.20 -16.18 10.51
C TYR A 165 3.18 -15.06 10.22
N LEU A 166 3.48 -13.84 10.68
CA LEU A 166 2.65 -12.67 10.42
C LEU A 166 2.65 -12.31 8.93
N ALA A 167 3.79 -12.48 8.25
CA ALA A 167 3.89 -12.25 6.82
C ALA A 167 2.95 -13.21 6.05
N GLN A 168 2.98 -14.50 6.37
CA GLN A 168 2.14 -15.51 5.72
C GLN A 168 0.65 -15.27 6.01
N ARG A 169 0.29 -15.07 7.28
CA ARG A 169 -1.09 -14.80 7.70
C ARG A 169 -1.68 -13.55 7.02
N ASP A 170 -0.89 -12.50 6.90
CA ASP A 170 -1.35 -11.25 6.27
C ASP A 170 -1.35 -11.38 4.74
N ALA A 171 -0.42 -12.15 4.16
CA ALA A 171 -0.39 -12.48 2.75
C ALA A 171 -1.60 -13.32 2.31
N GLU A 172 -2.16 -14.18 3.16
CA GLU A 172 -3.39 -14.94 2.84
C GLU A 172 -4.61 -14.01 2.65
N LYS A 173 -4.61 -12.82 3.25
CA LYS A 173 -5.75 -11.89 3.20
C LYS A 173 -5.84 -11.06 1.92
N ILE A 174 -4.73 -10.83 1.24
CA ILE A 174 -4.68 -9.95 0.07
C ILE A 174 -5.17 -10.64 -1.23
N PRO A 175 -4.92 -11.94 -1.48
CA PRO A 175 -5.47 -12.72 -2.59
C PRO A 175 -6.99 -12.70 -2.67
N TYR A 176 -7.70 -12.52 -1.55
CA TYR A 176 -9.15 -12.45 -1.59
C TYR A 176 -9.66 -11.31 -2.49
N PHE A 177 -8.94 -10.18 -2.56
CA PHE A 177 -9.29 -9.08 -3.47
C PHE A 177 -9.08 -9.40 -4.95
N SER A 178 -8.35 -10.47 -5.27
CA SER A 178 -8.07 -10.85 -6.65
C SER A 178 -9.29 -11.37 -7.41
N ASN A 179 -10.27 -11.92 -6.69
CA ASN A 179 -11.56 -12.31 -7.26
C ASN A 179 -12.27 -11.10 -7.86
N ILE A 180 -12.21 -9.96 -7.17
CA ILE A 180 -12.76 -8.69 -7.64
C ILE A 180 -11.79 -7.97 -8.56
N PHE A 181 -10.48 -7.98 -8.33
CA PHE A 181 -9.52 -7.28 -9.17
C PHE A 181 -8.43 -8.24 -9.65
N PRO A 182 -8.66 -9.02 -10.71
CA PRO A 182 -7.69 -10.01 -11.20
C PRO A 182 -6.33 -9.40 -11.57
N SER A 183 -6.32 -8.12 -11.96
CA SER A 183 -5.09 -7.37 -12.23
C SER A 183 -4.19 -7.21 -11.00
N LEU A 184 -4.71 -7.31 -9.77
CA LEU A 184 -3.91 -7.29 -8.53
C LEU A 184 -3.15 -8.61 -8.29
N LEU A 185 -3.60 -9.72 -8.87
CA LEU A 185 -3.03 -11.07 -8.67
C LEU A 185 -1.60 -11.19 -9.23
N GLY A 186 -1.31 -10.51 -10.35
CA GLY A 186 0.04 -10.42 -10.92
C GLY A 186 1.05 -9.70 -10.00
N TRP A 187 0.58 -8.82 -9.12
CA TRP A 187 1.41 -8.09 -8.17
C TRP A 187 1.65 -8.87 -6.87
N LEU A 188 0.63 -9.58 -6.39
CA LEU A 188 0.72 -10.43 -5.18
C LEU A 188 1.77 -11.54 -5.29
N ASN A 189 1.89 -12.16 -6.46
CA ASN A 189 2.93 -13.17 -6.68
C ASN A 189 4.36 -12.61 -6.57
N LYS A 190 4.56 -11.29 -6.75
CA LYS A 190 5.85 -10.62 -6.50
C LYS A 190 6.09 -10.33 -5.01
N ILE A 191 5.03 -10.15 -4.21
CA ILE A 191 5.12 -9.90 -2.76
C ILE A 191 5.72 -11.13 -2.04
N CYS A 192 5.42 -12.35 -2.50
CA CYS A 192 5.94 -13.58 -1.89
C CYS A 192 7.16 -14.21 -2.59
N ARG A 193 7.42 -13.95 -3.89
CA ARG A 193 8.58 -14.52 -4.61
C ARG A 193 9.71 -13.51 -4.81
N SER A 194 10.45 -13.21 -3.75
CA SER A 194 11.85 -12.79 -3.91
C SER A 194 12.75 -14.02 -4.11
N LYS A 195 12.61 -14.72 -5.26
CA LYS A 195 13.59 -15.74 -5.68
C LYS A 195 13.96 -15.75 -7.17
N SER A 196 13.45 -14.84 -8.00
CA SER A 196 13.90 -14.78 -9.40
C SER A 196 14.08 -13.35 -9.87
N GLY A 197 15.31 -13.05 -10.29
CA GLY A 197 15.78 -11.74 -10.74
C GLY A 197 14.97 -11.18 -11.91
N ALA A 198 13.96 -10.37 -11.58
CA ALA A 198 13.38 -9.41 -12.51
C ALA A 198 14.11 -8.08 -12.33
N ARG A 199 14.78 -7.63 -13.40
CA ARG A 199 15.32 -6.27 -13.51
C ARG A 199 14.16 -5.28 -13.36
N ASN A 200 14.39 -4.21 -12.58
CA ASN A 200 13.51 -3.05 -12.36
C ASN A 200 12.16 -3.36 -11.69
N THR A 201 12.11 -3.32 -10.36
CA THR A 201 10.84 -3.23 -9.62
C THR A 201 10.99 -2.33 -8.39
N LEU A 202 10.32 -1.18 -8.46
CA LEU A 202 10.20 -0.12 -7.45
C LEU A 202 9.47 -0.68 -6.22
N ALA A 203 10.01 -0.52 -5.02
CA ALA A 203 9.44 -1.09 -3.80
C ALA A 203 8.84 0.01 -2.91
N THR A 204 7.52 0.18 -2.91
CA THR A 204 6.82 1.00 -1.91
C THR A 204 6.72 0.21 -0.61
N LEU A 205 7.59 0.52 0.34
CA LEU A 205 7.60 -0.09 1.68
C LEU A 205 6.53 0.58 2.57
N PHE A 206 5.53 -0.18 3.01
CA PHE A 206 4.60 0.29 4.04
C PHE A 206 5.02 -0.25 5.41
N MET A 207 5.42 0.65 6.31
CA MET A 207 5.67 0.34 7.72
C MET A 207 4.59 0.96 8.61
N CYS A 208 3.79 0.11 9.27
CA CYS A 208 2.94 0.52 10.38
C CYS A 208 3.63 0.12 11.69
N ARG A 209 4.01 1.09 12.53
CA ARG A 209 4.63 0.81 13.83
C ARG A 209 3.56 0.35 14.82
N ILE A 210 3.79 -0.80 15.46
CA ILE A 210 3.00 -1.26 16.61
C ILE A 210 3.65 -0.63 17.84
N LYS A 211 2.93 0.23 18.56
CA LYS A 211 3.29 0.55 19.95
C LYS A 211 2.61 -0.50 20.80
N SER A 212 3.43 -1.30 21.47
CA SER A 212 3.02 -2.18 22.57
C SER A 212 2.61 -1.34 23.77
#